data_AF-A0A7V8JQV9-F1
#
_entry.id   AF-A0A7V8JQV9-F1
#
_cell.length_a   1.000
_cell.length_b   1.000
_cell.length_c   1.000
_cell.angle_alpha   90.00
_cell.angle_beta   90.00
_cell.angle_gamma   90.00
#
_symmetry.space_group_name_H-M   'P 1'
#
loop_
_entity.id
_entity.type
_entity.pdbx_description
1 polymer ?
#
loop_
_entity_poly.entity_id
_entity_poly.type
_entity_poly.pdbx_seq_one_letter_code
_entity_poly.pdbx_strand_id
1 'polypeptide(L)'
;MSVSMSSKSKTPNTPPMAAGPEVPCPTCGNTTVYAPSNPYRPFCSERCKGIDLGAWANEQFRVDAIEPPDDEDGGRPGGAGSAPASADWRH
;
A
#
# COMPACT_ATOMS: atom_id res chain seq x y z
N MET A 1 27.86 24.26 -35.39
CA MET A 1 27.99 23.44 -34.16
C MET A 1 26.78 22.52 -34.12
N SER A 2 26.92 21.30 -34.63
CA SER A 2 25.79 20.37 -34.77
C SER A 2 25.63 19.57 -33.49
N VAL A 3 24.51 19.72 -32.79
CA VAL A 3 24.17 18.88 -31.64
C VAL A 3 23.25 17.74 -32.09
N SER A 4 23.84 16.56 -32.25
CA SER A 4 23.10 15.31 -32.41
C SER A 4 22.76 14.79 -31.01
N MET A 5 21.47 14.67 -30.69
CA MET A 5 21.03 14.01 -29.46
C MET A 5 20.19 12.79 -29.81
N SER A 6 20.78 11.62 -29.58
CA SER A 6 20.21 10.29 -29.80
C SER A 6 18.82 10.12 -29.18
N SER A 7 17.86 9.77 -30.03
CA SER A 7 16.57 9.19 -29.62
C SER A 7 16.81 7.91 -28.82
N LYS A 8 16.56 7.95 -27.51
CA LYS A 8 16.40 6.73 -26.71
C LYS A 8 15.00 6.18 -26.99
N SER A 9 14.90 5.27 -27.94
CA SER A 9 13.68 4.50 -28.21
C SER A 9 13.37 3.62 -27.01
N LYS A 10 12.51 4.10 -26.10
CA LYS A 10 11.89 3.26 -25.09
C LYS A 10 10.72 2.55 -25.79
N THR A 11 10.98 1.38 -26.34
CA THR A 11 9.92 0.49 -26.82
C THR A 11 9.02 0.14 -25.64
N PRO A 12 7.69 0.37 -25.71
CA PRO A 12 6.78 -0.32 -24.82
C PRO A 12 6.78 -1.79 -25.23
N ASN A 13 7.30 -2.66 -24.36
CA ASN A 13 7.06 -4.10 -24.46
C ASN A 13 5.55 -4.31 -24.31
N THR A 14 4.87 -4.71 -25.38
CA THR A 14 3.51 -5.24 -25.31
C THR A 14 3.61 -6.68 -24.77
N PRO A 15 3.12 -6.98 -23.56
CA PRO A 15 3.15 -8.35 -23.06
C PRO A 15 2.06 -9.19 -23.76
N PRO A 16 2.34 -10.47 -24.08
CA PRO A 16 1.34 -11.40 -24.59
C PRO A 16 0.25 -11.62 -23.53
N MET A 17 -1.00 -11.63 -23.98
CA MET A 17 -2.25 -11.54 -23.24
C MET A 17 -2.57 -12.73 -22.29
N ALA A 18 -1.56 -13.49 -21.83
CA ALA A 18 -1.71 -14.62 -20.91
C ALA A 18 -0.95 -14.46 -19.58
N ALA A 19 -0.15 -13.40 -19.43
CA ALA A 19 0.53 -13.05 -18.19
C ALA A 19 -0.18 -11.84 -17.55
N GLY A 20 -0.55 -11.93 -16.27
CA GLY A 20 -1.20 -10.82 -15.54
C GLY A 20 -0.35 -9.53 -15.50
N PRO A 21 -0.85 -8.43 -14.93
CA PRO A 21 -0.15 -7.15 -14.99
C PRO A 21 1.21 -7.22 -14.30
N GLU A 22 2.23 -6.57 -14.87
CA GLU A 22 3.53 -6.43 -14.24
C GLU A 22 3.49 -5.34 -13.17
N VAL A 23 3.98 -5.65 -11.98
CA VAL A 23 4.02 -4.75 -10.82
C VAL A 23 5.40 -4.76 -10.17
N PRO A 24 5.86 -3.65 -9.57
CA PRO A 24 7.10 -3.65 -8.79
C PRO A 24 6.91 -4.41 -7.47
N CYS A 25 7.90 -5.23 -7.11
CA CYS A 25 7.97 -5.88 -5.81
C CYS A 25 8.15 -4.79 -4.72
N PRO A 26 7.28 -4.71 -3.70
CA PRO A 26 7.37 -3.65 -2.69
C PRO A 26 8.62 -3.76 -1.80
N THR A 27 9.22 -4.94 -1.69
CA THR A 27 10.40 -5.17 -0.85
C THR A 27 11.71 -4.79 -1.54
N CYS A 28 11.83 -5.01 -2.85
CA CYS A 28 13.12 -4.88 -3.56
C CYS A 28 13.04 -4.11 -4.88
N GLY A 29 11.85 -3.75 -5.35
CA GLY A 29 11.64 -2.98 -6.59
C GLY A 29 11.66 -3.79 -7.89
N ASN A 30 12.02 -5.08 -7.85
CA ASN A 30 12.05 -5.92 -9.05
C ASN A 30 10.66 -6.09 -9.69
N THR A 31 10.59 -6.07 -11.02
CA THR A 31 9.35 -6.34 -11.77
C THR A 31 8.90 -7.78 -11.58
N THR A 32 7.62 -7.98 -11.30
CA THR A 32 7.00 -9.31 -11.17
C THR A 32 5.60 -9.35 -11.77
N VAL A 33 5.17 -10.54 -12.20
CA VAL A 33 3.83 -10.74 -12.77
C VAL A 33 2.80 -10.91 -11.65
N TYR A 34 1.71 -10.15 -11.73
CA TYR A 34 0.55 -10.34 -10.87
C TYR A 34 -0.42 -11.38 -11.50
N ALA A 35 0.02 -12.64 -11.59
CA ALA A 35 -0.79 -13.79 -12.03
C ALA A 35 -0.69 -15.01 -11.09
N PRO A 36 -1.67 -15.93 -11.06
CA PRO A 36 -1.63 -17.14 -10.22
C PRO A 36 -0.37 -18.00 -10.36
N SER A 37 0.34 -17.91 -11.49
CA SER A 37 1.64 -18.55 -11.71
C SER A 37 2.74 -18.08 -10.75
N ASN A 38 2.61 -16.87 -10.18
CA ASN A 38 3.41 -16.42 -9.05
C ASN A 38 2.60 -16.61 -7.74
N PRO A 39 2.96 -17.55 -6.86
CA PRO A 39 2.27 -17.76 -5.58
C PRO A 39 2.63 -16.71 -4.52
N TYR A 40 3.68 -15.91 -4.75
CA TYR A 40 4.19 -14.92 -3.80
C TYR A 40 3.75 -13.50 -4.11
N ARG A 41 2.80 -13.29 -5.01
CA ARG A 41 2.31 -11.95 -5.37
C ARG A 41 1.89 -11.12 -4.15
N PRO A 42 2.14 -9.80 -4.13
CA PRO A 42 2.80 -8.98 -5.16
C PRO A 42 4.34 -9.04 -5.11
N PHE A 43 4.93 -9.95 -4.34
CA PHE A 43 6.38 -10.08 -4.18
C PHE A 43 7.00 -10.96 -5.27
N CYS A 44 8.28 -10.75 -5.54
CA CYS A 44 9.03 -11.55 -6.52
C CYS A 44 9.44 -12.94 -5.99
N SER A 45 9.40 -13.16 -4.67
CA SER A 45 9.81 -14.43 -4.04
C SER A 45 9.31 -14.56 -2.60
N GLU A 46 9.37 -15.78 -2.07
CA GLU A 46 9.07 -16.08 -0.65
C GLU A 46 9.92 -15.23 0.30
N ARG A 47 11.22 -15.06 0.01
CA ARG A 47 12.13 -14.24 0.81
C ARG A 47 11.62 -12.81 0.95
N CYS A 48 11.16 -12.19 -0.14
CA CYS A 48 10.67 -10.80 -0.09
C CYS A 48 9.39 -10.69 0.73
N LYS A 49 8.46 -11.64 0.58
CA LYS A 49 7.28 -11.75 1.43
C LYS A 49 7.65 -11.86 2.93
N GLY A 50 8.64 -12.69 3.25
CA GLY A 50 9.10 -12.85 4.64
C GLY A 50 9.72 -11.58 5.23
N ILE A 51 10.49 -10.83 4.44
CA ILE A 51 11.06 -9.54 4.88
C ILE A 51 9.97 -8.52 5.17
N ASP A 52 8.95 -8.42 4.31
CA ASP A 52 7.82 -7.51 4.51
C ASP A 52 7.10 -7.82 5.83
N LEU A 53 6.72 -9.08 6.04
CA LEU A 53 6.12 -9.55 7.30
C LEU A 53 7.01 -9.26 8.51
N GLY A 54 8.33 -9.43 8.37
CA GLY A 54 9.30 -9.08 9.39
C GLY A 54 9.29 -7.60 9.73
N ALA A 55 9.27 -6.71 8.73
CA ALA A 55 9.23 -5.27 8.95
C ALA A 55 7.94 -4.83 9.69
N TRP A 56 6.80 -5.44 9.38
CA TRP A 56 5.56 -5.27 10.15
C TRP A 56 5.70 -5.73 11.61
N ALA A 57 6.22 -6.94 11.81
CA ALA A 57 6.40 -7.50 13.16
C ALA A 57 7.39 -6.69 14.02
N ASN A 58 8.33 -5.98 13.39
CA ASN A 58 9.31 -5.13 14.06
C ASN A 58 8.89 -3.65 14.10
N GLU A 59 7.61 -3.33 13.82
CA GLU A 59 7.06 -1.97 13.93
C GLU A 59 7.80 -0.92 13.06
N GLN A 60 8.42 -1.37 11.96
CA GLN A 60 9.19 -0.51 11.06
C GLN A 60 8.30 0.27 10.09
N PHE A 61 7.05 -0.15 9.91
CA PHE A 61 6.05 0.60 9.16
C PHE A 61 5.29 1.53 10.11
N ARG A 62 5.26 2.83 9.78
CA ARG A 62 4.53 3.85 10.53
C ARG A 62 3.52 4.56 9.65
N VAL A 63 2.36 4.85 10.23
CA VAL A 63 1.36 5.73 9.65
C VAL A 63 1.53 7.09 10.32
N ASP A 64 1.68 8.14 9.51
CA ASP A 64 1.77 9.49 10.05
C ASP A 64 0.46 9.88 10.74
N ALA A 65 0.57 10.52 11.90
CA ALA A 65 -0.59 11.09 12.56
C ALA A 65 -1.07 12.28 11.75
N ILE A 66 -2.27 12.16 11.17
CA ILE A 66 -3.00 13.31 10.66
C ILE A 66 -3.65 13.95 11.89
N GLU A 67 -3.19 15.13 12.29
CA GLU A 67 -3.91 15.91 13.30
C GLU A 67 -5.34 16.13 12.78
N PRO A 68 -6.38 15.75 13.54
CA PRO A 68 -7.72 16.11 13.17
C PRO A 68 -7.80 17.64 13.04
N PRO A 69 -8.60 18.17 12.09
CA PRO A 69 -8.84 19.59 12.06
C PRO A 69 -9.33 20.04 13.44
N ASP A 70 -8.78 21.16 13.94
CA ASP A 70 -9.24 21.78 15.19
C ASP A 70 -10.72 22.10 15.00
N ASP A 71 -11.60 21.32 15.64
CA ASP A 71 -13.03 21.58 15.64
C ASP A 71 -13.26 22.91 16.39
N GLU A 72 -13.23 24.03 15.66
CA GLU A 72 -13.68 25.31 16.18
C GLU A 72 -15.15 25.21 16.62
N ASP A 73 -15.35 25.24 17.94
CA ASP A 73 -16.55 25.68 18.66
C ASP A 73 -17.92 25.27 18.08
N GLY A 74 -18.29 24.01 18.29
CA GLY A 74 -19.69 23.57 18.28
C GLY A 74 -20.26 23.56 19.70
N GLY A 75 -20.60 24.72 20.25
CA GLY A 75 -21.14 24.88 21.61
C GLY A 75 -22.26 23.89 21.95
N ARG A 76 -22.01 23.02 22.95
CA ARG A 76 -23.05 22.24 23.61
C ARG A 76 -23.20 22.70 25.06
N PRO A 77 -24.13 23.61 25.39
CA PRO A 77 -24.51 23.79 26.78
C PRO A 77 -25.42 22.63 27.17
N GLY A 78 -24.94 21.74 28.05
CA GLY A 78 -25.75 20.90 28.92
C GLY A 78 -26.64 19.84 28.25
N GLY A 79 -26.28 18.56 28.45
CA GLY A 79 -27.18 17.46 28.14
C GLY A 79 -26.51 16.13 28.40
N ALA A 80 -26.67 15.62 29.62
CA ALA A 80 -26.43 14.23 29.96
C ALA A 80 -27.42 13.36 29.18
N GLY A 81 -26.98 12.80 28.06
CA GLY A 81 -27.62 11.66 27.43
C GLY A 81 -26.94 10.40 27.93
N SER A 82 -27.54 9.75 28.91
CA SER A 82 -27.16 8.40 29.34
C SER A 82 -27.07 7.47 28.13
N ALA A 83 -25.87 6.97 27.83
CA ALA A 83 -25.76 5.76 27.02
C ALA A 83 -26.38 4.60 27.81
N PRO A 84 -27.21 3.72 27.23
CA PRO A 84 -27.57 2.50 27.93
C PRO A 84 -26.28 1.69 28.14
N ALA A 85 -26.02 1.33 29.39
CA ALA A 85 -25.03 0.30 29.69
C ALA A 85 -25.42 -0.97 28.94
N SER A 86 -24.45 -1.59 28.27
CA SER A 86 -24.52 -2.84 27.49
C SER A 86 -24.67 -2.68 25.98
N ALA A 87 -23.64 -2.12 25.33
CA ALA A 87 -23.24 -2.64 24.02
C ALA A 87 -22.42 -3.91 24.26
N ASP A 88 -23.11 -5.06 24.29
CA ASP A 88 -22.49 -6.39 24.42
C ASP A 88 -21.87 -6.77 23.07
N TRP A 89 -20.54 -6.57 22.93
CA TRP A 89 -19.78 -6.94 21.73
C TRP A 89 -19.23 -8.38 21.80
N ARG A 90 -19.84 -9.22 22.64
CA ARG A 90 -19.49 -10.64 22.73
C ARG A 90 -20.65 -11.48 22.20
N HIS A 91 -20.30 -12.47 21.38
CA HIS A 91 -21.21 -13.54 20.97
C HIS A 91 -21.43 -14.49 22.15
#